data_AF-A0A926H2R9-F1
#
_entry.id   AF-A0A926H2R9-F1
#
_cell.length_a   1.000
_cell.length_b   1.000
_cell.length_c   1.000
_cell.angle_alpha   90.00
_cell.angle_beta   90.00
_cell.angle_gamma   90.00
#
_symmetry.space_group_name_H-M   'P 1'
#
loop_
_entity.id
_entity.type
_entity.pdbx_description
1 polymer ?
#
loop_
_entity_poly.entity_id
_entity_poly.type
_entity_poly.pdbx_seq_one_letter_code
_entity_poly.pdbx_strand_id
1 'polypeptide(L)'
;MKILLRLPLFALMFAVSANAFAAGGGSDAKLVHPNPFTSGCTFTLTMPTDGRVRIMVYDLLGRQVSDLNEQNQRWDYPAGVHEVVWDGRDGSGDPVPAGTYICVLWSANGDMVNSVKVVKAMGLN
;
A
#
# COMPACT_ATOMS: atom_id res chain seq x y z
N MET A 1 -33.89 20.00 -21.31
CA MET A 1 -33.81 19.89 -19.84
C MET A 1 -32.48 19.19 -19.51
N LYS A 2 -31.41 19.96 -19.24
CA LYS A 2 -30.07 19.42 -18.96
C LYS A 2 -30.01 19.00 -17.50
N ILE A 3 -29.90 17.70 -17.25
CA ILE A 3 -29.61 17.17 -15.92
C ILE A 3 -28.18 17.58 -15.58
N LEU A 4 -28.05 18.61 -14.74
CA LEU A 4 -26.79 19.05 -14.19
C LEU A 4 -26.43 18.07 -13.05
N LEU A 5 -25.70 16.99 -13.35
CA LEU A 5 -25.04 16.20 -12.32
C LEU A 5 -24.03 17.11 -11.62
N ARG A 6 -24.41 17.64 -10.46
CA ARG A 6 -23.44 18.19 -9.50
C ARG A 6 -22.65 16.99 -8.96
N LEU A 7 -21.56 16.65 -9.65
CA LEU A 7 -20.52 15.82 -9.07
C LEU A 7 -20.03 16.54 -7.79
N PRO A 8 -20.04 15.89 -6.62
CA PRO A 8 -19.46 16.48 -5.43
C PRO A 8 -18.00 16.83 -5.74
N LEU A 9 -17.55 18.01 -5.30
CA LEU A 9 -16.19 18.52 -5.54
C LEU A 9 -15.07 17.54 -5.14
N PHE A 10 -15.39 16.52 -4.32
CA PHE A 10 -14.48 15.44 -3.93
C PHE A 10 -14.23 14.38 -5.01
N ALA A 11 -15.10 14.23 -6.02
CA ALA A 11 -14.91 13.25 -7.10
C ALA A 11 -13.74 13.61 -8.05
N LEU A 12 -13.26 14.85 -8.02
CA LEU A 12 -12.07 15.26 -8.79
C LEU A 12 -10.74 14.97 -8.07
N MET A 13 -10.74 14.68 -6.76
CA MET A 13 -9.51 14.42 -5.99
C MET A 13 -9.13 12.94 -5.92
N PHE A 14 -10.05 12.03 -6.24
CA PHE A 14 -9.82 10.57 -6.20
C PHE A 14 -9.73 9.91 -7.57
N ALA A 15 -9.63 10.71 -8.63
CA ALA A 15 -8.99 10.27 -9.87
C ALA A 15 -7.46 10.37 -9.72
N VAL A 16 -6.92 9.82 -8.63
CA VAL A 16 -5.62 9.19 -8.73
C VAL A 16 -5.88 7.94 -9.57
N SER A 17 -5.83 8.13 -10.89
CA SER A 17 -5.51 7.05 -11.81
C SER A 17 -4.30 6.31 -11.25
N ALA A 18 -4.06 5.09 -11.72
CA ALA A 18 -2.91 4.25 -11.44
C ALA A 18 -1.50 4.91 -11.59
N ASN A 19 -1.42 6.23 -11.76
CA ASN A 19 -0.24 7.05 -11.96
C ASN A 19 0.18 7.95 -10.76
N ALA A 20 -0.49 7.98 -9.59
CA ALA A 20 0.09 8.73 -8.44
C ALA A 20 1.21 7.97 -7.69
N PHE A 21 1.67 6.85 -8.26
CA PHE A 21 2.97 6.26 -7.97
C PHE A 21 4.01 6.51 -9.08
N ALA A 22 3.63 7.24 -10.12
CA ALA A 22 4.46 7.57 -11.27
C ALA A 22 4.65 9.09 -11.34
N ALA A 23 5.24 9.68 -10.31
CA ALA A 23 5.88 10.98 -10.41
C ALA A 23 7.40 10.77 -10.58
N GLY A 24 7.77 10.19 -11.72
CA GLY A 24 9.15 9.93 -12.12
C GLY A 24 9.14 9.17 -13.44
N GLY A 25 9.30 9.89 -14.55
CA GLY A 25 9.36 9.28 -15.88
C GLY A 25 10.51 8.28 -15.97
N GLY A 26 10.18 7.02 -16.26
CA GLY A 26 11.13 5.92 -16.38
C GLY A 26 10.44 4.61 -16.01
N SER A 27 10.57 3.61 -16.87
CA SER A 27 9.87 2.32 -16.89
C SER A 27 10.02 1.37 -15.69
N ASP A 28 10.57 1.78 -14.53
CA ASP A 28 11.09 0.82 -13.53
C ASP A 28 10.84 1.16 -12.05
N ALA A 29 9.89 2.05 -11.70
CA ALA A 29 9.54 2.30 -10.29
C ALA A 29 8.75 1.12 -9.70
N LYS A 30 9.46 0.12 -9.16
CA LYS A 30 8.84 -1.05 -8.52
C LYS A 30 8.24 -0.64 -7.16
N LEU A 31 6.91 -0.55 -7.08
CA LEU A 31 6.16 -0.15 -5.87
C LEU A 31 6.48 -0.99 -4.62
N VAL A 32 6.94 -2.23 -4.84
CA VAL A 32 7.33 -3.17 -3.78
C VAL A 32 8.58 -3.94 -4.20
N HIS A 33 9.63 -3.90 -3.40
CA HIS A 33 10.87 -4.62 -3.70
C HIS A 33 11.55 -5.20 -2.45
N PRO A 34 12.16 -6.39 -2.53
CA PRO A 34 12.00 -7.36 -3.62
C PRO A 34 10.54 -7.89 -3.68
N ASN A 35 10.14 -8.37 -4.86
CA ASN A 35 8.86 -9.05 -5.08
C ASN A 35 9.05 -9.97 -6.28
N PRO A 36 9.08 -11.30 -6.11
CA PRO A 36 8.88 -12.03 -4.86
C PRO A 36 9.94 -11.74 -3.77
N PHE A 37 9.62 -11.99 -2.50
CA PHE A 37 10.53 -11.83 -1.36
C PHE A 37 10.59 -13.09 -0.48
N THR A 38 11.67 -13.28 0.28
CA THR A 38 11.82 -14.42 1.22
C THR A 38 11.74 -13.98 2.68
N SER A 39 12.45 -12.92 3.06
CA SER A 39 12.54 -12.43 4.44
C SER A 39 11.79 -11.11 4.70
N GLY A 40 11.67 -10.24 3.71
CA GLY A 40 10.86 -9.02 3.80
C GLY A 40 10.86 -8.25 2.48
N CYS A 41 9.98 -7.26 2.37
CA CYS A 41 9.91 -6.34 1.24
C CYS A 41 9.65 -4.92 1.71
N THR A 42 10.05 -3.96 0.88
CA THR A 42 9.83 -2.53 1.08
C THR A 42 8.80 -2.03 0.08
N PHE A 43 7.80 -1.32 0.58
CA PHE A 43 6.85 -0.55 -0.20
C PHE A 43 7.32 0.89 -0.28
N THR A 44 7.45 1.42 -1.49
CA THR A 44 7.62 2.86 -1.68
C THR A 44 6.24 3.52 -1.56
N LEU A 45 6.10 4.69 -0.97
CA LEU A 45 4.84 5.42 -0.85
C LEU A 45 5.10 6.88 -1.23
N THR A 46 4.34 7.42 -2.17
CA THR A 46 4.40 8.84 -2.53
C THR A 46 3.20 9.58 -1.97
N MET A 47 3.45 10.54 -1.09
CA MET A 47 2.46 11.42 -0.51
C MET A 47 2.47 12.77 -1.24
N PRO A 48 1.38 13.20 -1.88
CA PRO A 48 1.31 14.50 -2.55
C PRO A 48 1.29 15.67 -1.56
N THR A 49 0.81 15.42 -0.35
CA THR A 49 0.69 16.36 0.77
C THR A 49 0.88 15.60 2.08
N ASP A 50 1.16 16.33 3.16
CA ASP A 50 1.15 15.76 4.50
C ASP A 50 -0.19 15.08 4.79
N GLY A 51 -0.15 13.88 5.38
CA GLY A 51 -1.37 13.15 5.70
C GLY A 51 -1.15 11.87 6.47
N ARG A 52 -2.27 11.33 6.97
CA ARG A 52 -2.35 10.03 7.63
C ARG A 52 -2.91 8.99 6.68
N VAL A 53 -2.25 7.84 6.64
CA VAL A 53 -2.69 6.67 5.87
C VAL A 53 -2.53 5.41 6.70
N ARG A 54 -3.31 4.38 6.38
CA ARG A 54 -3.18 3.05 6.96
C ARG A 54 -2.77 2.05 5.89
N ILE A 55 -1.80 1.19 6.18
CA ILE A 55 -1.22 0.24 5.24
C ILE A 55 -1.41 -1.15 5.81
N MET A 56 -2.21 -1.94 5.12
CA MET A 56 -2.67 -3.23 5.59
C MET A 56 -2.26 -4.34 4.64
N VAL A 57 -1.80 -5.46 5.19
CA VAL A 57 -1.54 -6.68 4.43
C VAL A 57 -2.69 -7.65 4.64
N TYR A 58 -3.23 -8.16 3.54
CA TYR A 58 -4.28 -9.17 3.52
C TYR A 58 -3.81 -10.42 2.77
N ASP A 59 -4.39 -11.56 3.13
CA ASP A 59 -4.31 -12.76 2.29
C ASP A 59 -5.39 -12.76 1.19
N LEU A 60 -5.39 -13.79 0.34
CA LEU A 60 -6.35 -13.92 -0.76
C LEU A 60 -7.81 -14.16 -0.30
N LEU A 61 -8.03 -14.52 0.97
CA LEU A 61 -9.37 -14.65 1.54
C LEU A 61 -9.86 -13.33 2.16
N GLY A 62 -9.05 -12.27 2.08
CA GLY A 62 -9.36 -10.96 2.66
C GLY A 62 -9.14 -10.89 4.17
N ARG A 63 -8.47 -11.88 4.77
CA ARG A 63 -8.13 -11.82 6.20
C ARG A 63 -6.97 -10.85 6.40
N GLN A 64 -7.09 -9.97 7.38
CA GLN A 64 -5.99 -9.08 7.77
C GLN A 64 -4.85 -9.92 8.35
N VAL A 65 -3.67 -9.76 7.78
CA VAL A 65 -2.44 -10.44 8.15
C VAL A 65 -1.56 -9.54 8.99
N SER A 66 -1.37 -8.29 8.57
CA SER A 66 -0.52 -7.33 9.29
C SER A 66 -0.96 -5.89 9.07
N ASP A 67 -0.78 -5.05 10.11
CA ASP A 67 -0.86 -3.59 10.04
C ASP A 67 0.57 -3.02 10.02
N LEU A 68 0.98 -2.47 8.88
CA LEU A 68 2.35 -1.99 8.72
C LEU A 68 2.60 -0.68 9.48
N ASN A 69 1.56 0.10 9.79
CA ASN A 69 1.74 1.30 10.61
C ASN A 69 2.08 0.90 12.05
N GLU A 70 1.44 -0.15 12.57
CA GLU A 70 1.76 -0.71 13.89
C GLU A 70 3.19 -1.28 13.90
N GLN A 71 3.55 -2.10 12.91
CA GLN A 71 4.88 -2.69 12.82
C GLN A 71 6.00 -1.63 12.67
N ASN A 72 5.79 -0.60 11.85
CA ASN A 72 6.77 0.46 11.61
C ASN A 72 6.65 1.65 12.59
N GLN A 73 5.70 1.58 13.54
CA GLN A 73 5.39 2.63 14.50
C GLN A 73 5.20 4.02 13.87
N ARG A 74 4.47 4.09 12.75
CA ARG A 74 4.31 5.31 11.95
C ARG A 74 2.92 5.43 11.34
N TRP A 75 2.22 6.53 11.61
CA TRP A 75 0.88 6.82 11.07
C TRP A 75 0.84 8.06 10.18
N ASP A 76 1.71 9.03 10.43
CA ASP A 76 1.73 10.31 9.73
C ASP A 76 2.90 10.34 8.72
N TYR A 77 2.60 10.77 7.50
CA TYR A 77 3.54 10.85 6.39
C TYR A 77 3.53 12.26 5.81
N PRO A 78 4.66 13.00 5.90
CA PRO A 78 4.82 14.26 5.20
C PRO A 78 4.70 14.11 3.69
N ALA A 79 4.52 15.20 2.96
CA ALA A 79 4.65 15.19 1.50
C ALA A 79 6.03 14.64 1.08
N GLY A 80 6.06 13.83 0.03
CA GLY A 80 7.28 13.22 -0.48
C GLY A 80 7.23 11.69 -0.55
N VAL A 81 8.41 11.08 -0.76
CA VAL A 81 8.58 9.63 -0.92
C VAL A 81 8.98 9.00 0.41
N HIS A 82 8.34 7.89 0.76
CA HIS A 82 8.57 7.14 1.98
C HIS A 82 8.75 5.66 1.68
N GLU A 83 9.50 4.99 2.53
CA GLU A 83 9.61 3.54 2.51
C GLU A 83 8.88 2.95 3.73
N VAL A 84 8.15 1.87 3.49
CA VAL A 84 7.44 1.12 4.52
C VAL A 84 7.84 -0.35 4.40
N VAL A 85 8.32 -0.94 5.47
CA VAL A 85 8.85 -2.30 5.45
C VAL A 85 7.79 -3.28 5.92
N TRP A 86 7.68 -4.42 5.24
CA TRP A 86 7.06 -5.61 5.78
C TRP A 86 8.10 -6.71 5.89
N ASP A 87 8.28 -7.22 7.10
CA ASP A 87 9.24 -8.28 7.45
C ASP A 87 8.67 -9.70 7.20
N GLY A 88 7.56 -9.80 6.48
CA GLY A 88 6.92 -11.07 6.20
C GLY A 88 6.36 -11.77 7.43
N ARG A 89 6.04 -11.02 8.50
CA ARG A 89 5.36 -11.52 9.70
C ARG A 89 3.94 -10.98 9.81
N ASP A 90 3.09 -11.71 10.52
CA ASP A 90 1.74 -11.27 10.85
C ASP A 90 1.73 -10.31 12.06
N GLY A 91 0.53 -9.88 12.47
CA GLY A 91 0.33 -9.02 13.64
C GLY A 91 0.74 -9.64 14.98
N SER A 92 0.93 -10.96 15.06
CA SER A 92 1.46 -11.65 16.25
C SER A 92 3.00 -11.71 16.25
N GLY A 93 3.63 -11.32 15.13
CA GLY A 93 5.06 -11.43 14.93
C GLY A 93 5.49 -12.80 14.39
N ASP A 94 4.56 -13.66 13.97
CA ASP A 94 4.91 -14.97 13.41
C ASP A 94 5.16 -14.88 11.89
N PRO A 95 6.14 -15.62 11.34
CA PRO A 95 6.38 -15.63 9.90
C PRO A 95 5.15 -16.15 9.13
N VAL A 96 4.74 -15.41 8.11
CA VAL A 96 3.62 -15.85 7.26
C VAL A 96 4.08 -16.93 6.26
N PRO A 97 3.19 -17.84 5.81
CA PRO A 97 3.53 -18.83 4.79
C PRO A 97 3.92 -18.20 3.45
N ALA A 98 4.67 -18.93 2.62
CA ALA A 98 4.83 -18.56 1.22
C ALA A 98 3.45 -18.50 0.54
N GLY A 99 3.25 -17.51 -0.32
CA GLY A 99 1.94 -17.24 -0.89
C GLY A 99 1.81 -15.84 -1.47
N THR A 100 0.60 -15.53 -1.92
CA THR A 100 0.25 -14.21 -2.43
C THR A 100 -0.51 -13.43 -1.36
N TYR A 101 -0.11 -12.18 -1.20
CA TYR A 101 -0.71 -11.21 -0.29
C TYR A 101 -1.05 -9.94 -1.05
N ILE A 102 -1.95 -9.15 -0.49
CA ILE A 102 -2.35 -7.86 -1.02
C ILE A 102 -2.05 -6.81 0.04
N CYS A 103 -1.15 -5.88 -0.28
CA CYS A 103 -0.92 -4.70 0.55
C CYS A 103 -1.85 -3.59 0.06
N VAL A 104 -2.63 -2.99 0.96
CA VAL A 104 -3.66 -2.00 0.66
C VAL A 104 -3.36 -0.73 1.43
N LEU A 105 -3.38 0.39 0.72
CA LEU A 105 -3.29 1.73 1.27
C LEU A 105 -4.71 2.28 1.48
N TRP A 106 -5.01 2.67 2.70
CA TRP A 106 -6.24 3.31 3.12
C TRP A 106 -5.97 4.76 3.51
N SER A 107 -6.87 5.66 3.13
CA SER A 107 -6.88 7.03 3.62
C SER A 107 -7.42 7.10 5.06
N ALA A 108 -7.22 8.24 5.72
CA ALA A 108 -7.70 8.46 7.08
C ALA A 108 -9.24 8.35 7.24
N ASN A 109 -10.00 8.58 6.17
CA ASN A 109 -11.46 8.44 6.16
C ASN A 109 -11.96 7.03 5.79
N GLY A 110 -11.05 6.07 5.58
CA GLY A 110 -11.39 4.67 5.32
C GLY A 110 -11.63 4.30 3.86
N ASP A 111 -11.34 5.21 2.91
CA ASP A 111 -11.38 4.88 1.49
C ASP A 111 -10.12 4.09 1.09
N MET A 112 -10.30 3.08 0.24
CA MET A 112 -9.17 2.38 -0.36
C MET A 112 -8.55 3.27 -1.44
N VAL A 113 -7.29 3.64 -1.25
CA VAL A 113 -6.55 4.52 -2.17
C VAL A 113 -5.82 3.70 -3.24
N ASN A 114 -5.14 2.62 -2.84
CA ASN A 114 -4.39 1.77 -3.76
C ASN A 114 -4.17 0.37 -3.18
N SER A 115 -3.77 -0.58 -4.02
CA SER A 115 -3.32 -1.91 -3.59
C SER A 115 -2.18 -2.43 -4.48
N VAL A 116 -1.33 -3.27 -3.90
CA VAL A 116 -0.25 -3.96 -4.62
C VAL A 116 -0.21 -5.43 -4.24
N LYS A 117 -0.06 -6.29 -5.25
CA LYS A 117 0.14 -7.72 -5.06
C LYS A 117 1.58 -8.00 -4.65
N VAL A 118 1.77 -8.77 -3.59
CA VAL A 118 3.07 -9.16 -3.04
C VAL A 118 3.15 -10.68 -2.99
N VAL A 119 4.29 -11.25 -3.39
CA VAL A 119 4.51 -12.69 -3.36
C VAL A 119 5.62 -13.02 -2.36
N LYS A 120 5.29 -13.77 -1.31
CA LYS A 120 6.29 -14.39 -0.44
C LYS A 120 6.70 -15.73 -1.06
N ALA A 121 7.97 -15.87 -1.41
CA ALA A 121 8.58 -17.11 -1.84
C ALA A 121 8.99 -17.95 -0.62
N MET A 122 9.13 -19.25 -0.83
CA MET A 122 9.74 -20.13 0.18
C MET A 122 11.19 -19.71 0.41
N GLY A 123 11.62 -19.68 1.68
CA GLY A 123 13.04 -19.55 2.01
C GLY A 123 13.80 -20.79 1.53
N LEU A 124 14.99 -20.59 0.98
CA LEU A 124 15.93 -21.71 0.81
C LEU A 124 16.50 -22.00 2.20
N ASN A 125 16.31 -23.23 2.67
CA ASN A 125 16.92 -23.74 3.90
C ASN A 125 18.43 -23.94 3.71
#